data_AF-A0A946FR81-F1
#
_entry.id   AF-A0A946FR81-F1
#
_cell.length_a   1.000
_cell.length_b   1.000
_cell.length_c   1.000
_cell.angle_alpha   90.00
_cell.angle_beta   90.00
_cell.angle_gamma   90.00
#
_symmetry.space_group_name_H-M   'P 1'
#
loop_
_entity.id
_entity.type
_entity.pdbx_description
1 polymer ?
#
loop_
_entity_poly.entity_id
_entity_poly.type
_entity_poly.pdbx_seq_one_letter_code
_entity_poly.pdbx_strand_id
1 'polypeptide(L)'
;MPFINEENIGKISFISSIVIIVLLTTTLGFVFIQNTYGKFQKDFQRVEINYMTDQKDQLRSEVNKQIQKIDAQRQINEVDIKADIKKRVYEAHAIASNLYLKNSQGIKSSEELQSYIREALRPIRFNNGEGYFFIWSGKGVPVLNPSNTDWEGKNIYINPEKYKIDLFNKIFSITKDPGEGFLNYSWHKPGVNEQKRFDKITFVKYFKPYDWVIGSGDYLDNMKDRIKNSIIYQFNQNDYGLKFSEYIFIYKVHDINGGDDFATMLVNPNRPDLLGKKISDNYKDAKGKMFRREMIQGIRGNGEAFVTYHYKKPGSEGIGKKLSYFKYYPEWEWIVAKGAYLDSLDEKVVQLQENLRNEINNTIHYFVVFIIIIGIVFLCMGYFFSKGINSIFQGYKKTQNDQQDELVRVNAALKIKATTDPLTTLYNREYFNHCLKNEMERSKRYGTSLSLIVFDIDRFKKVNDTFGHLSGDTVLIELSFLCLSIIRDSDILARWGGEEFIILAPENAKMAIVPFAEKLRKLIEKYSFSIKTQVTCSFGVTEYIARETKDDFINRADQALFKAKQSGRNKVIFF
;
A
#
# COMPACT_ATOMS: atom_id res chain seq x y z
N MET A 1 36.69 -19.11 -6.03
CA MET A 1 35.24 -19.36 -6.16
C MET A 1 35.04 -20.65 -6.95
N PRO A 2 34.74 -21.80 -6.31
CA PRO A 2 34.72 -23.10 -6.98
C PRO A 2 33.37 -23.49 -7.62
N PHE A 3 32.36 -22.59 -7.64
CA PHE A 3 30.98 -22.91 -8.05
C PHE A 3 30.61 -22.53 -9.49
N ILE A 4 31.53 -21.94 -10.25
CA ILE A 4 31.27 -21.49 -11.62
C ILE A 4 31.98 -22.45 -12.58
N ASN A 5 31.24 -23.41 -13.13
CA ASN A 5 31.66 -24.23 -14.28
C ASN A 5 30.80 -23.90 -15.51
N GLU A 6 31.22 -24.35 -16.69
CA GLU A 6 30.51 -24.12 -17.96
C GLU A 6 29.05 -24.62 -17.94
N GLU A 7 28.75 -25.69 -17.20
CA GLU A 7 27.39 -26.24 -17.09
C GLU A 7 26.44 -25.40 -16.23
N ASN A 8 26.97 -24.62 -15.28
CA ASN A 8 26.17 -23.93 -14.26
C ASN A 8 26.04 -22.42 -14.48
N ILE A 9 26.85 -21.81 -15.36
CA ILE A 9 26.84 -20.36 -15.60
C ILE A 9 25.49 -19.85 -16.12
N GLY A 10 24.85 -20.61 -17.02
CA GLY A 10 23.53 -20.27 -17.56
C GLY A 10 22.42 -20.35 -16.51
N LYS A 11 22.48 -21.36 -15.62
CA LYS A 11 21.53 -21.54 -14.51
C LYS A 11 21.68 -20.42 -13.48
N ILE A 12 22.92 -20.06 -13.12
CA ILE A 12 23.19 -19.00 -12.14
C ILE A 12 22.70 -17.64 -12.67
N SER A 13 23.00 -17.30 -13.92
CA SER A 13 22.52 -16.05 -14.55
C SER A 13 20.98 -15.99 -14.58
N PHE A 14 20.33 -17.09 -14.96
CA PHE A 14 18.88 -17.19 -15.00
C PHE A 14 18.24 -17.03 -13.61
N ILE A 15 18.75 -17.75 -12.60
CA ILE A 15 18.25 -17.66 -11.22
C ILE A 15 18.46 -16.24 -10.67
N SER A 16 19.63 -15.64 -10.90
CA SER A 16 19.92 -14.28 -10.42
C SER A 16 18.96 -13.23 -11.02
N SER A 17 18.58 -13.40 -12.30
CA SER A 17 17.60 -12.53 -12.97
C SER A 17 16.20 -12.67 -12.36
N ILE A 18 15.77 -13.88 -12.05
CA ILE A 18 14.48 -14.13 -11.35
C ILE A 18 14.49 -13.47 -9.98
N VAL A 19 15.57 -13.62 -9.21
CA VAL A 19 15.70 -13.04 -7.87
C VAL A 19 15.59 -11.51 -7.92
N ILE A 20 16.28 -10.86 -8.86
CA ILE A 20 16.21 -9.40 -9.02
C ILE A 20 14.78 -8.94 -9.31
N ILE A 21 14.05 -9.66 -10.15
CA ILE A 21 12.69 -9.27 -10.55
C ILE A 21 11.70 -9.49 -9.42
N VAL A 22 11.80 -10.61 -8.69
CA VAL A 22 11.00 -10.81 -7.48
C VAL A 22 11.28 -9.69 -6.47
N LEU A 23 12.55 -9.32 -6.27
CA LEU A 23 12.91 -8.25 -5.34
C LEU A 23 12.38 -6.88 -5.79
N LEU A 24 12.49 -6.53 -7.07
CA LEU A 24 11.95 -5.28 -7.62
C LEU A 24 10.41 -5.23 -7.52
N THR A 25 9.74 -6.31 -7.88
CA THR A 25 8.26 -6.38 -7.87
C THR A 25 7.69 -6.34 -6.46
N THR A 26 8.30 -7.06 -5.52
CA THR A 26 7.93 -6.98 -4.09
C THR A 26 8.18 -5.59 -3.51
N THR A 27 9.29 -4.93 -3.87
CA THR A 27 9.59 -3.56 -3.44
C THR A 27 8.56 -2.56 -3.97
N LEU A 28 8.20 -2.66 -5.25
CA LEU A 28 7.15 -1.81 -5.85
C LEU A 28 5.79 -2.04 -5.18
N GLY A 29 5.43 -3.30 -4.91
CA GLY A 29 4.20 -3.65 -4.20
C GLY A 29 4.17 -3.08 -2.78
N PHE A 30 5.28 -3.17 -2.06
CA PHE A 30 5.41 -2.57 -0.73
C PHE A 30 5.23 -1.05 -0.79
N VAL A 31 5.90 -0.35 -1.71
CA VAL A 31 5.78 1.11 -1.88
C VAL A 31 4.34 1.51 -2.21
N PHE A 32 3.66 0.76 -3.08
CA PHE A 32 2.27 1.02 -3.43
C PHE A 32 1.34 0.86 -2.21
N ILE A 33 1.47 -0.23 -1.45
CA ILE A 33 0.68 -0.47 -0.23
C ILE A 33 0.90 0.65 0.79
N GLN A 34 2.16 1.07 1.00
CA GLN A 34 2.48 2.19 1.88
C GLN A 34 1.82 3.50 1.42
N ASN A 35 1.84 3.78 0.12
CA ASN A 35 1.18 4.96 -0.44
C ASN A 35 -0.35 4.91 -0.29
N THR A 36 -0.97 3.76 -0.54
CA THR A 36 -2.42 3.55 -0.33
C THR A 36 -2.81 3.75 1.13
N TYR A 37 -2.03 3.18 2.06
CA TYR A 37 -2.25 3.39 3.49
C TYR A 37 -2.09 4.87 3.89
N GLY A 38 -1.07 5.55 3.36
CA GLY A 38 -0.87 6.99 3.59
C GLY A 38 -2.02 7.85 3.04
N LYS A 39 -2.55 7.53 1.86
CA LYS A 39 -3.73 8.19 1.28
C LYS A 39 -4.97 7.97 2.13
N PHE A 40 -5.20 6.73 2.57
CA PHE A 40 -6.32 6.37 3.45
C PHE A 40 -6.30 7.18 4.75
N GLN A 41 -5.14 7.31 5.40
CA GLN A 41 -5.03 8.11 6.63
C GLN A 41 -5.42 9.57 6.40
N LYS A 42 -5.04 10.16 5.24
CA LYS A 42 -5.43 11.53 4.87
C LYS A 42 -6.93 11.65 4.59
N ASP A 43 -7.50 10.69 3.85
CA ASP A 43 -8.92 10.68 3.52
C ASP A 43 -9.78 10.47 4.76
N PHE A 44 -9.37 9.58 5.67
CA PHE A 44 -9.99 9.38 6.97
C PHE A 44 -10.01 10.67 7.79
N GLN A 45 -8.85 11.32 7.96
CA GLN A 45 -8.76 12.59 8.70
C GLN A 45 -9.64 13.67 8.07
N ARG A 46 -9.68 13.75 6.73
CA ARG A 46 -10.52 14.70 6.01
C ARG A 46 -12.01 14.45 6.25
N VAL A 47 -12.46 13.19 6.18
CA VAL A 47 -13.85 12.82 6.43
C VAL A 47 -14.23 13.11 7.88
N GLU A 48 -13.38 12.78 8.84
CA GLU A 48 -13.60 13.06 10.26
C GLU A 48 -13.70 14.58 10.52
N ILE A 49 -12.75 15.37 10.00
CA ILE A 49 -12.74 16.84 10.17
C ILE A 49 -13.99 17.46 9.54
N ASN A 50 -14.33 17.10 8.30
CA ASN A 50 -15.49 17.65 7.61
C ASN A 50 -16.78 17.31 8.35
N TYR A 51 -16.95 16.03 8.71
CA TYR A 51 -18.13 15.58 9.46
C TYR A 51 -18.25 16.31 10.80
N MET A 52 -17.16 16.43 11.55
CA MET A 52 -17.17 17.12 12.84
C MET A 52 -17.46 18.62 12.68
N THR A 53 -16.97 19.25 11.61
CA THR A 53 -17.24 20.67 11.31
C THR A 53 -18.70 20.88 10.98
N ASP A 54 -19.26 20.06 10.07
CA ASP A 54 -20.67 20.11 9.67
C ASP A 54 -21.60 19.90 10.88
N GLN A 55 -21.29 18.91 11.72
CA GLN A 55 -22.06 18.65 12.95
C GLN A 55 -21.98 19.82 13.93
N LYS A 56 -20.80 20.43 14.10
CA LYS A 56 -20.65 21.62 14.97
C LYS A 56 -21.47 22.80 14.47
N ASP A 57 -21.42 23.09 13.18
CA ASP A 57 -22.16 24.21 12.58
C ASP A 57 -23.67 24.00 12.65
N GLN A 58 -24.14 22.78 12.38
CA GLN A 58 -25.55 22.42 12.52
C GLN A 58 -26.02 22.59 13.96
N LEU A 59 -25.30 22.02 14.94
CA LEU A 59 -25.67 22.11 16.35
C LEU A 59 -25.68 23.56 16.85
N ARG A 60 -24.69 24.37 16.45
CA ARG A 60 -24.63 25.80 16.79
C ARG A 60 -25.81 26.55 16.20
N SER A 61 -26.09 26.35 14.91
CA SER A 61 -27.21 27.00 14.21
C SER A 61 -28.55 26.67 14.88
N GLU A 62 -28.78 25.39 15.19
CA GLU A 62 -30.03 24.95 15.80
C GLU A 62 -30.22 25.47 17.23
N VAL A 63 -29.19 25.44 18.08
CA VAL A 63 -29.28 26.00 19.44
C VAL A 63 -29.48 27.52 19.39
N ASN A 64 -28.79 28.23 18.51
CA ASN A 64 -28.99 29.67 18.34
C ASN A 64 -30.43 29.98 17.90
N LYS A 65 -31.01 29.17 17.00
CA LYS A 65 -32.41 29.29 16.59
C LYS A 65 -33.37 29.07 17.78
N GLN A 66 -33.08 28.13 18.67
CA GLN A 66 -33.90 27.92 19.87
C GLN A 66 -33.78 29.08 20.86
N ILE A 67 -32.57 29.63 21.08
CA ILE A 67 -32.38 30.80 21.93
C ILE A 67 -33.13 32.00 21.36
N GLN A 68 -33.06 32.25 20.04
CA GLN A 68 -33.84 33.31 19.40
C GLN A 68 -35.36 33.13 19.58
N LYS A 69 -35.86 31.89 19.52
CA LYS A 69 -37.27 31.59 19.83
C LYS A 69 -37.63 31.87 21.28
N ILE A 70 -36.76 31.49 22.22
CA ILE A 70 -36.93 31.76 23.66
C ILE A 70 -36.99 33.28 23.89
N ASP A 71 -36.07 34.04 23.27
CA ASP A 71 -36.04 35.50 23.35
C ASP A 71 -37.31 36.15 22.76
N ALA A 72 -37.74 35.70 21.59
CA ALA A 72 -38.96 36.20 20.96
C ALA A 72 -40.20 35.90 21.82
N GLN A 73 -40.32 34.68 22.34
CA GLN A 73 -41.45 34.29 23.20
C GLN A 73 -41.45 35.08 24.51
N ARG A 74 -40.27 35.36 25.08
CA ARG A 74 -40.13 36.22 26.25
C ARG A 74 -40.69 37.62 25.97
N GLN A 75 -40.30 38.24 24.86
CA GLN A 75 -40.76 39.58 24.49
C GLN A 75 -42.27 39.63 24.21
N ILE A 76 -42.80 38.64 23.47
CA ILE A 76 -44.24 38.53 23.18
C ILE A 76 -45.04 38.37 24.47
N ASN A 77 -44.65 37.43 25.34
CA ASN A 77 -45.37 37.18 26.59
C ASN A 77 -45.36 38.40 27.52
N GLU A 78 -44.30 39.21 27.53
CA GLU A 78 -44.27 40.46 28.31
C GLU A 78 -45.31 41.49 27.81
N VAL A 79 -45.53 41.57 26.49
CA VAL A 79 -46.58 42.41 25.89
C VAL A 79 -47.97 41.86 26.21
N ASP A 80 -48.17 40.55 26.05
CA ASP A 80 -49.45 39.90 26.31
C ASP A 80 -49.89 40.01 27.77
N ILE A 81 -48.96 39.89 28.73
CA ILE A 81 -49.27 40.05 30.15
C ILE A 81 -49.69 41.49 30.45
N LYS A 82 -49.01 42.51 29.89
CA LYS A 82 -49.45 43.90 30.04
C LYS A 82 -50.86 44.09 29.47
N ALA A 83 -51.14 43.53 28.29
CA ALA A 83 -52.47 43.57 27.69
C ALA A 83 -53.53 42.87 28.58
N ASP A 84 -53.21 41.73 29.19
CA ASP A 84 -54.10 41.03 30.13
C ASP A 84 -54.37 41.89 31.38
N ILE A 85 -53.35 42.46 32.03
CA ILE A 85 -53.55 43.37 33.18
C ILE A 85 -54.48 44.53 32.79
N LYS A 86 -54.26 45.16 31.64
CA LYS A 86 -55.12 46.23 31.12
C LYS A 86 -56.56 45.76 30.92
N LYS A 87 -56.75 44.59 30.27
CA LYS A 87 -58.07 43.96 30.07
C LYS A 87 -58.78 43.70 31.41
N ARG A 88 -58.10 43.13 32.40
CA ARG A 88 -58.66 42.88 33.74
C ARG A 88 -59.17 44.15 34.41
N VAL A 89 -58.43 45.26 34.31
CA VAL A 89 -58.87 46.54 34.88
C VAL A 89 -60.08 47.10 34.13
N TYR A 90 -60.16 46.94 32.81
CA TYR A 90 -61.38 47.31 32.08
C TYR A 90 -62.58 46.45 32.48
N GLU A 91 -62.41 45.14 32.70
CA GLU A 91 -63.46 44.27 33.21
C GLU A 91 -63.97 44.77 34.57
N ALA A 92 -63.06 45.06 35.51
CA ALA A 92 -63.41 45.62 36.81
C ALA A 92 -64.09 46.99 36.72
N HIS A 93 -63.58 47.87 35.87
CA HIS A 93 -64.18 49.19 35.62
C HIS A 93 -65.57 49.05 34.98
N ALA A 94 -65.78 48.14 34.04
CA ALA A 94 -67.08 47.89 33.42
C ALA A 94 -68.08 47.33 34.43
N ILE A 95 -67.67 46.42 35.31
CA ILE A 95 -68.48 45.92 36.42
C ILE A 95 -68.88 47.09 37.33
N ALA A 96 -67.93 47.92 37.75
CA ALA A 96 -68.19 49.10 38.58
C ALA A 96 -69.14 50.10 37.90
N SER A 97 -68.92 50.41 36.63
CA SER A 97 -69.78 51.29 35.83
C SER A 97 -71.20 50.76 35.71
N ASN A 98 -71.37 49.47 35.40
CA ASN A 98 -72.69 48.87 35.24
C ASN A 98 -73.45 48.83 36.57
N LEU A 99 -72.76 48.48 37.67
CA LEU A 99 -73.36 48.51 39.00
C LEU A 99 -73.78 49.93 39.41
N TYR A 100 -72.94 50.93 39.12
CA TYR A 100 -73.26 52.33 39.33
C TYR A 100 -74.48 52.76 38.51
N LEU A 101 -74.45 52.60 37.18
CA LEU A 101 -75.53 53.04 36.29
C LEU A 101 -76.88 52.39 36.59
N LYS A 102 -76.91 51.08 36.90
CA LYS A 102 -78.15 50.37 37.18
C LYS A 102 -78.82 50.79 38.50
N ASN A 103 -78.04 51.28 39.46
CA ASN A 103 -78.53 51.55 40.82
C ASN A 103 -78.49 53.05 41.18
N SER A 104 -77.84 53.90 40.37
CA SER A 104 -77.74 55.35 40.61
C SER A 104 -79.06 56.11 40.41
N GLN A 105 -80.04 55.50 39.76
CA GLN A 105 -81.41 56.03 39.64
C GLN A 105 -82.39 55.43 40.67
N GLY A 106 -81.92 54.64 41.64
CA GLY A 106 -82.74 53.94 42.64
C GLY A 106 -82.62 54.50 44.09
N ILE A 107 -83.21 53.77 45.05
CA ILE A 107 -83.34 54.12 46.50
C ILE A 107 -82.01 54.00 47.28
N LYS A 108 -80.95 53.42 46.70
CA LYS A 108 -79.71 53.12 47.42
C LYS A 108 -78.88 54.37 47.71
N SER A 109 -78.32 54.45 48.91
CA SER A 109 -77.38 55.52 49.27
C SER A 109 -76.03 55.37 48.54
N SER A 110 -75.26 56.46 48.45
CA SER A 110 -73.91 56.46 47.85
C SER A 110 -73.00 55.42 48.51
N GLU A 111 -73.05 55.31 49.84
CA GLU A 111 -72.27 54.35 50.63
C GLU A 111 -72.66 52.89 50.32
N GLU A 112 -73.96 52.60 50.16
CA GLU A 112 -74.43 51.28 49.77
C GLU A 112 -73.94 50.89 48.37
N LEU A 113 -74.03 51.79 47.40
CA LEU A 113 -73.52 51.58 46.04
C LEU A 113 -72.01 51.32 46.03
N GLN A 114 -71.24 52.11 46.77
CA GLN A 114 -69.81 51.91 46.91
C GLN A 114 -69.49 50.54 47.52
N SER A 115 -70.25 50.12 48.53
CA SER A 115 -70.10 48.79 49.13
C SER A 115 -70.42 47.66 48.15
N TYR A 116 -71.47 47.80 47.35
CA TYR A 116 -71.83 46.81 46.33
C TYR A 116 -70.71 46.62 45.29
N ILE A 117 -70.09 47.71 44.82
CA ILE A 117 -68.97 47.62 43.88
C ILE A 117 -67.76 46.94 44.53
N ARG A 118 -67.42 47.30 45.78
CA ARG A 118 -66.31 46.67 46.51
C ARG A 118 -66.54 45.17 46.65
N GLU A 119 -67.70 44.76 47.14
CA GLU A 119 -68.01 43.34 47.39
C GLU A 119 -68.18 42.53 46.11
N ALA A 120 -68.55 43.16 44.99
CA ALA A 120 -68.55 42.50 43.68
C ALA A 120 -67.12 42.20 43.17
N LEU A 121 -66.17 43.11 43.41
CA LEU A 121 -64.79 42.96 42.94
C LEU A 121 -63.89 42.20 43.91
N ARG A 122 -64.20 42.25 45.23
CA ARG A 122 -63.41 41.63 46.31
C ARG A 122 -63.13 40.14 46.15
N PRO A 123 -64.05 39.27 45.70
CA PRO A 123 -63.76 37.83 45.58
C PRO A 123 -62.98 37.48 44.30
N ILE A 124 -62.88 38.39 43.33
CA ILE A 124 -62.24 38.10 42.05
C ILE A 124 -60.73 37.98 42.26
N ARG A 125 -60.21 36.78 41.99
CA ARG A 125 -58.79 36.45 42.00
C ARG A 125 -58.39 35.81 40.67
N PHE A 126 -57.17 36.09 40.23
CA PHE A 126 -56.58 35.50 39.02
C PHE A 126 -55.11 35.15 39.28
N ASN A 127 -54.45 34.50 38.33
CA ASN A 127 -53.06 34.07 38.44
C ASN A 127 -52.80 33.24 39.71
N ASN A 128 -53.63 32.20 39.93
CA ASN A 128 -53.56 31.30 41.09
C ASN A 128 -53.71 31.97 42.46
N GLY A 129 -54.49 33.05 42.54
CA GLY A 129 -54.83 33.71 43.81
C GLY A 129 -53.98 34.94 44.12
N GLU A 130 -52.91 35.18 43.37
CA GLU A 130 -52.00 36.33 43.59
C GLU A 130 -52.53 37.64 43.01
N GLY A 131 -53.30 37.54 41.92
CA GLY A 131 -53.88 38.69 41.24
C GLY A 131 -55.19 39.13 41.88
N TYR A 132 -55.33 40.43 42.13
CA TYR A 132 -56.51 41.04 42.74
C TYR A 132 -56.74 42.45 42.20
N PHE A 133 -57.99 42.91 42.27
CA PHE A 133 -58.33 44.31 42.05
C PHE A 133 -58.13 45.12 43.33
N PHE A 134 -57.60 46.32 43.19
CA PHE A 134 -57.56 47.31 44.26
C PHE A 134 -58.24 48.60 43.81
N ILE A 135 -58.75 49.37 44.77
CA ILE A 135 -59.37 50.66 44.54
C ILE A 135 -58.78 51.67 45.53
N TRP A 136 -58.34 52.81 45.01
CA TRP A 136 -57.96 53.97 45.81
C TRP A 136 -58.93 55.12 45.55
N SER A 137 -59.25 55.92 46.55
CA SER A 137 -59.91 57.21 46.32
C SER A 137 -58.90 58.21 45.73
N GLY A 138 -59.39 59.25 45.07
CA GLY A 138 -58.60 60.37 44.53
C GLY A 138 -57.85 61.17 45.61
N LYS A 139 -58.11 60.86 46.89
CA LYS A 139 -57.43 61.40 48.08
C LYS A 139 -56.40 60.44 48.68
N GLY A 140 -56.09 59.30 48.04
CA GLY A 140 -55.09 58.35 48.54
C GLY A 140 -55.56 57.39 49.62
N VAL A 141 -56.88 57.28 49.85
CA VAL A 141 -57.43 56.33 50.82
C VAL A 141 -57.73 55.00 50.12
N PRO A 142 -57.22 53.85 50.61
CA PRO A 142 -57.59 52.55 50.06
C PRO A 142 -59.08 52.31 50.30
N VAL A 143 -59.80 52.05 49.22
CA VAL A 143 -61.23 51.74 49.22
C VAL A 143 -61.42 50.22 49.16
N LEU A 144 -60.63 49.52 48.35
CA LEU A 144 -60.63 48.06 48.25
C LEU A 144 -59.16 47.60 48.18
N ASN A 145 -58.74 46.80 49.15
CA ASN A 145 -57.42 46.18 49.14
C ASN A 145 -57.52 44.75 49.69
N PRO A 146 -57.82 43.75 48.84
CA PRO A 146 -57.99 42.39 49.29
C PRO A 146 -56.72 41.72 49.81
N SER A 147 -55.53 42.33 49.58
CA SER A 147 -54.26 41.86 50.12
C SER A 147 -53.97 42.33 51.55
N ASN A 148 -54.63 43.40 51.99
CA ASN A 148 -54.54 43.91 53.36
C ASN A 148 -55.78 44.76 53.67
N THR A 149 -56.78 44.11 54.27
CA THR A 149 -58.08 44.73 54.56
C THR A 149 -58.00 45.76 55.68
N ASP A 150 -57.00 45.68 56.56
CA ASP A 150 -56.83 46.60 57.69
C ASP A 150 -56.51 48.02 57.25
N TRP A 151 -56.13 48.21 55.98
CA TRP A 151 -55.81 49.52 55.42
C TRP A 151 -57.05 50.24 54.90
N GLU A 152 -58.13 49.50 54.58
CA GLU A 152 -59.32 50.07 53.97
C GLU A 152 -59.95 51.14 54.88
N GLY A 153 -60.24 52.32 54.30
CA GLY A 153 -60.79 53.46 55.04
C GLY A 153 -59.81 54.22 55.93
N LYS A 154 -58.57 53.71 56.14
CA LYS A 154 -57.53 54.43 56.88
C LYS A 154 -56.75 55.35 55.95
N ASN A 155 -56.57 56.60 56.35
CA ASN A 155 -55.71 57.52 55.62
C ASN A 155 -54.24 57.16 55.85
N ILE A 156 -53.75 56.18 55.07
CA ILE A 156 -52.36 55.72 55.14
C ILE A 156 -51.35 56.74 54.60
N TYR A 157 -51.84 57.88 54.06
CA TYR A 157 -51.04 59.04 53.61
C TYR A 157 -50.29 59.74 54.76
N ILE A 158 -50.66 59.47 56.02
CA ILE A 158 -50.13 60.17 57.21
C ILE A 158 -48.71 59.71 57.60
N ASN A 159 -48.13 58.70 56.92
CA ASN A 159 -46.71 58.34 57.12
C ASN A 159 -45.92 58.31 55.79
N PRO A 160 -45.52 59.48 55.26
CA PRO A 160 -44.97 59.63 53.91
C PRO A 160 -43.61 58.96 53.70
N GLU A 161 -42.79 58.86 54.75
CA GLU A 161 -41.47 58.21 54.70
C GLU A 161 -41.57 56.67 54.60
N LYS A 162 -42.63 56.08 55.16
CA LYS A 162 -42.83 54.61 55.17
C LYS A 162 -43.28 54.05 53.81
N TYR A 163 -43.99 54.84 52.99
CA TYR A 163 -44.67 54.34 51.78
C TYR A 163 -44.34 55.09 50.48
N LYS A 164 -43.36 56.01 50.50
CA LYS A 164 -42.88 56.81 49.36
C LYS A 164 -43.99 57.59 48.62
N ILE A 165 -44.11 58.88 48.97
CA ILE A 165 -44.98 59.90 48.35
C ILE A 165 -45.05 59.82 46.80
N ASP A 166 -43.95 59.45 46.14
CA ASP A 166 -43.84 59.42 44.67
C ASP A 166 -44.78 58.41 43.98
N LEU A 167 -45.10 57.25 44.58
CA LEU A 167 -46.03 56.28 43.99
C LEU A 167 -47.44 56.86 43.83
N PHE A 168 -47.93 57.50 44.89
CA PHE A 168 -49.28 58.06 44.90
C PHE A 168 -49.36 59.28 44.00
N ASN A 169 -48.34 60.14 43.97
CA ASN A 169 -48.25 61.23 43.01
C ASN A 169 -48.31 60.73 41.56
N LYS A 170 -47.64 59.62 41.24
CA LYS A 170 -47.68 58.98 39.91
C LYS A 170 -49.05 58.37 39.57
N ILE A 171 -49.69 57.71 40.54
CA ILE A 171 -51.06 57.20 40.37
C ILE A 171 -52.01 58.35 40.07
N PHE A 172 -51.94 59.45 40.84
CA PHE A 172 -52.83 60.60 40.71
C PHE A 172 -52.52 61.50 39.52
N SER A 173 -51.27 61.52 39.02
CA SER A 173 -50.95 62.23 37.78
C SER A 173 -51.58 61.52 36.57
N ILE A 174 -51.53 60.18 36.53
CA ILE A 174 -52.10 59.38 35.43
C ILE A 174 -53.63 59.50 35.38
N THR A 175 -54.29 59.65 36.52
CA THR A 175 -55.75 59.74 36.59
C THR A 175 -56.30 61.11 36.23
N LYS A 176 -55.46 62.16 36.19
CA LYS A 176 -55.85 63.51 35.77
C LYS A 176 -55.83 63.69 34.25
N ASP A 177 -54.84 63.12 33.56
CA ASP A 177 -54.73 63.07 32.09
C ASP A 177 -53.64 62.03 31.74
N PRO A 178 -53.92 60.90 31.03
CA PRO A 178 -55.09 60.58 30.19
C PRO A 178 -56.23 59.80 30.87
N GLY A 179 -56.21 59.62 32.20
CA GLY A 179 -57.26 58.92 32.95
C GLY A 179 -57.07 57.40 33.05
N GLU A 180 -56.01 56.86 32.45
CA GLU A 180 -55.56 55.47 32.60
C GLU A 180 -54.08 55.32 32.24
N GLY A 181 -53.40 54.28 32.73
CA GLY A 181 -51.99 54.07 32.38
C GLY A 181 -51.30 52.98 33.17
N PHE A 182 -50.09 52.64 32.72
CA PHE A 182 -49.20 51.71 33.41
C PHE A 182 -48.28 52.43 34.40
N LEU A 183 -47.98 51.75 35.50
CA LEU A 183 -47.11 52.20 36.59
C LEU A 183 -46.17 51.07 36.98
N ASN A 184 -44.91 51.41 37.22
CA ASN A 184 -43.90 50.51 37.75
C ASN A 184 -43.46 51.01 39.13
N TYR A 185 -43.55 50.14 40.14
CA TYR A 185 -43.13 50.45 41.50
C TYR A 185 -42.86 49.18 42.30
N SER A 186 -42.15 49.30 43.42
CA SER A 186 -41.87 48.14 44.28
C SER A 186 -42.90 48.02 45.40
N TRP A 187 -43.52 46.85 45.53
CA TRP A 187 -44.61 46.56 46.46
C TRP A 187 -44.41 45.23 47.19
N HIS A 188 -45.05 45.04 48.33
CA HIS A 188 -45.01 43.76 49.05
C HIS A 188 -46.01 42.77 48.43
N LYS A 189 -45.67 41.47 48.40
CA LYS A 189 -46.59 40.43 47.93
C LYS A 189 -47.64 40.09 49.01
N PRO A 190 -48.85 39.63 48.64
CA PRO A 190 -49.81 39.10 49.60
C PRO A 190 -49.19 37.95 50.42
N GLY A 191 -49.37 37.94 51.74
CA GLY A 191 -48.85 36.90 52.63
C GLY A 191 -47.33 36.91 52.87
N VAL A 192 -46.60 37.88 52.31
CA VAL A 192 -45.16 38.07 52.55
C VAL A 192 -44.94 39.26 53.49
N ASN A 193 -43.90 39.21 54.32
CA ASN A 193 -43.50 40.31 55.22
C ASN A 193 -43.45 41.66 54.47
N GLU A 194 -44.15 42.68 55.00
CA GLU A 194 -44.30 44.02 54.42
C GLU A 194 -42.97 44.76 54.19
N GLN A 195 -41.88 44.34 54.85
CA GLN A 195 -40.55 44.91 54.65
C GLN A 195 -39.92 44.48 53.32
N LYS A 196 -40.29 43.32 52.77
CA LYS A 196 -39.74 42.84 51.50
C LYS A 196 -40.54 43.41 50.32
N ARG A 197 -39.85 44.10 49.42
CA ARG A 197 -40.45 44.75 48.24
C ARG A 197 -40.05 44.03 46.97
N PHE A 198 -40.97 43.97 46.02
CA PHE A 198 -40.84 43.31 44.72
C PHE A 198 -41.33 44.27 43.64
N ASP A 199 -40.63 44.34 42.52
CA ASP A 199 -41.06 45.18 41.41
C ASP A 199 -42.39 44.68 40.84
N LYS A 200 -43.30 45.62 40.63
CA LYS A 200 -44.67 45.37 40.21
C LYS A 200 -45.04 46.29 39.05
N ILE A 201 -45.62 45.71 38.00
CA ILE A 201 -46.26 46.44 36.91
C ILE A 201 -47.75 46.49 37.20
N THR A 202 -48.34 47.67 37.14
CA THR A 202 -49.75 47.88 37.46
C THR A 202 -50.39 48.71 36.38
N PHE A 203 -51.60 48.36 35.97
CA PHE A 203 -52.46 49.24 35.18
C PHE A 203 -53.52 49.83 36.08
N VAL A 204 -53.83 51.12 35.89
CA VAL A 204 -54.88 51.81 36.61
C VAL A 204 -55.82 52.52 35.64
N LYS A 205 -57.09 52.65 36.02
CA LYS A 205 -58.11 53.40 35.29
C LYS A 205 -58.93 54.24 36.26
N TYR A 206 -59.15 55.50 35.91
CA TYR A 206 -59.95 56.42 36.67
C TYR A 206 -61.44 56.12 36.53
N PHE A 207 -62.13 56.00 37.66
CA PHE A 207 -63.55 55.80 37.80
C PHE A 207 -64.19 57.07 38.36
N LYS A 208 -64.62 57.94 37.44
CA LYS A 208 -65.13 59.29 37.70
C LYS A 208 -66.24 59.38 38.76
N PRO A 209 -67.25 58.48 38.83
CA PRO A 209 -68.40 58.67 39.72
C PRO A 209 -68.09 58.86 41.21
N TYR A 210 -67.04 58.19 41.71
CA TYR A 210 -66.64 58.27 43.12
C TYR A 210 -65.22 58.80 43.31
N ASP A 211 -64.64 59.40 42.27
CA ASP A 211 -63.24 59.80 42.27
C ASP A 211 -62.34 58.63 42.67
N TRP A 212 -62.50 57.48 42.01
CA TRP A 212 -61.79 56.24 42.32
C TRP A 212 -60.74 55.92 41.27
N VAL A 213 -59.70 55.21 41.69
CA VAL A 213 -58.68 54.63 40.83
C VAL A 213 -58.76 53.12 40.99
N ILE A 214 -59.28 52.45 39.97
CA ILE A 214 -59.39 50.99 39.94
C ILE A 214 -58.13 50.46 39.26
N GLY A 215 -57.46 49.50 39.89
CA GLY A 215 -56.23 48.96 39.34
C GLY A 215 -56.02 47.48 39.63
N SER A 216 -55.09 46.92 38.87
CA SER A 216 -54.58 45.57 39.01
C SER A 216 -53.13 45.56 38.54
N GLY A 217 -52.34 44.63 39.05
CA GLY A 217 -50.96 44.49 38.64
C GLY A 217 -50.40 43.12 38.94
N ASP A 218 -49.21 42.88 38.41
CA ASP A 218 -48.49 41.62 38.53
C ASP A 218 -47.03 41.89 38.91
N TYR A 219 -46.42 40.95 39.62
CA TYR A 219 -45.04 41.09 40.08
C TYR A 219 -44.09 40.60 38.98
N LEU A 220 -43.03 41.35 38.68
CA LEU A 220 -42.14 41.05 37.55
C LEU A 220 -41.48 39.67 37.67
N ASP A 221 -41.14 39.24 38.89
CA ASP A 221 -40.57 37.93 39.14
C ASP A 221 -41.57 36.79 38.88
N ASN A 222 -42.83 36.93 39.33
CA ASN A 222 -43.89 35.97 39.05
C ASN A 222 -44.20 35.90 37.55
N MET A 223 -44.20 37.05 36.86
CA MET A 223 -44.31 37.10 35.39
C MET A 223 -43.19 36.31 34.72
N LYS A 224 -41.94 36.55 35.11
CA LYS A 224 -40.77 35.83 34.58
C LYS A 224 -40.87 34.33 34.83
N ASP A 225 -41.29 33.90 36.01
CA ASP A 225 -41.43 32.49 36.36
C ASP A 225 -42.54 31.80 35.56
N ARG A 226 -43.68 32.46 35.33
CA ARG A 226 -44.75 31.93 34.45
C ARG A 226 -44.26 31.75 33.01
N ILE A 227 -43.52 32.73 32.48
CA ILE A 227 -42.94 32.66 31.13
C ILE A 227 -41.94 31.50 31.03
N LYS A 228 -41.01 31.41 31.98
CA LYS A 228 -40.01 30.33 32.05
C LYS A 228 -40.67 28.96 32.10
N ASN A 229 -41.65 28.78 32.99
CA ASN A 229 -42.35 27.51 33.16
C ASN A 229 -43.16 27.12 31.92
N SER A 230 -43.78 28.09 31.24
CA SER A 230 -44.46 27.85 29.96
C SER A 230 -43.51 27.34 28.89
N ILE A 231 -42.34 27.95 28.75
CA ILE A 231 -41.32 27.54 27.78
C ILE A 231 -40.74 26.16 28.13
N ILE A 232 -40.41 25.92 29.40
CA ILE A 232 -39.95 24.61 29.88
C ILE A 232 -40.99 23.53 29.59
N TYR A 233 -42.27 23.81 29.86
CA TYR A 233 -43.37 22.90 29.57
C TYR A 233 -43.46 22.60 28.07
N GLN A 234 -43.39 23.61 27.19
CA GLN A 234 -43.37 23.39 25.74
C GLN A 234 -42.21 22.51 25.28
N PHE A 235 -41.01 22.71 25.81
CA PHE A 235 -39.87 21.85 25.47
C PHE A 235 -40.01 20.41 25.99
N ASN A 236 -40.62 20.22 27.16
CA ASN A 236 -40.86 18.89 27.72
C ASN A 236 -42.05 18.15 27.06
N GLN A 237 -43.01 18.87 26.51
CA GLN A 237 -44.20 18.31 25.83
C GLN A 237 -44.03 18.15 24.32
N ASN A 238 -43.00 18.76 23.72
CA ASN A 238 -42.68 18.50 22.32
C ASN A 238 -42.42 17.00 22.16
N ASP A 239 -43.31 16.33 21.44
CA ASP A 239 -43.13 14.95 21.05
C ASP A 239 -41.96 14.90 20.07
N TYR A 240 -40.77 14.58 20.58
CA TYR A 240 -39.58 14.37 19.75
C TYR A 240 -39.73 13.12 18.84
N GLY A 241 -40.88 12.42 18.92
CA GLY A 241 -41.23 11.29 18.08
C GLY A 241 -40.17 10.18 18.14
N LEU A 242 -40.08 9.40 17.07
CA LEU A 242 -39.04 8.38 16.87
C LEU A 242 -37.63 8.97 16.65
N LYS A 243 -37.47 10.31 16.69
CA LYS A 243 -36.20 11.02 16.48
C LYS A 243 -35.67 11.64 17.77
N PHE A 244 -35.54 10.81 18.80
CA PHE A 244 -34.84 11.20 20.02
C PHE A 244 -33.36 11.60 19.80
N SER A 245 -32.80 11.56 18.59
CA SER A 245 -31.48 12.16 18.29
C SER A 245 -31.50 13.69 18.26
N GLU A 246 -32.67 14.34 18.27
CA GLU A 246 -32.81 15.78 18.01
C GLU A 246 -33.26 16.64 19.22
N TYR A 247 -33.19 16.11 20.44
CA TYR A 247 -33.68 16.81 21.64
C TYR A 247 -32.80 17.97 22.10
N ILE A 248 -33.47 18.96 22.71
CA ILE A 248 -32.84 20.06 23.46
C ILE A 248 -32.78 19.67 24.92
N PHE A 249 -31.74 20.14 25.62
CA PHE A 249 -31.68 20.07 27.07
C PHE A 249 -31.21 21.41 27.64
N ILE A 250 -31.80 21.78 28.78
CA ILE A 250 -31.65 23.11 29.39
C ILE A 250 -31.29 22.94 30.86
N TYR A 251 -30.25 23.66 31.28
CA TYR A 251 -29.83 23.78 32.68
C TYR A 251 -30.17 25.16 33.21
N LYS A 252 -30.64 25.26 34.46
CA LYS A 252 -30.59 26.50 35.25
C LYS A 252 -29.27 26.52 36.01
N VAL A 253 -28.40 27.46 35.70
CA VAL A 253 -27.11 27.64 36.39
C VAL A 253 -27.35 28.31 37.74
N HIS A 254 -26.68 27.81 38.78
CA HIS A 254 -26.60 28.40 40.11
C HIS A 254 -25.20 28.97 40.38
N ASP A 255 -24.16 28.29 39.89
CA ASP A 255 -22.78 28.77 39.92
C ASP A 255 -22.06 28.37 38.62
N ILE A 256 -21.65 29.36 37.82
CA ILE A 256 -20.93 29.11 36.56
C ILE A 256 -19.48 28.69 36.80
N ASN A 257 -18.97 28.73 38.05
CA ASN A 257 -17.63 28.25 38.39
C ASN A 257 -17.58 26.73 38.63
N GLY A 258 -18.72 26.06 38.70
CA GLY A 258 -18.82 24.61 38.91
C GLY A 258 -19.24 24.22 40.33
N GLY A 259 -18.98 22.96 40.69
CA GLY A 259 -19.37 22.38 41.97
C GLY A 259 -20.51 21.35 41.88
N ASP A 260 -20.84 20.74 43.02
CA ASP A 260 -21.77 19.61 43.08
C ASP A 260 -23.22 19.97 42.77
N ASP A 261 -23.58 21.23 42.95
CA ASP A 261 -24.91 21.76 42.69
C ASP A 261 -24.88 22.93 41.69
N PHE A 262 -23.89 22.95 40.77
CA PHE A 262 -23.66 24.08 39.88
C PHE A 262 -24.88 24.43 39.00
N ALA A 263 -25.74 23.45 38.73
CA ALA A 263 -26.96 23.66 37.95
C ALA A 263 -28.13 22.77 38.39
N THR A 264 -29.34 23.08 37.92
CA THR A 264 -30.52 22.21 37.95
C THR A 264 -30.93 21.87 36.53
N MET A 265 -31.30 20.60 36.27
CA MET A 265 -31.85 20.22 34.97
C MET A 265 -33.30 20.67 34.82
N LEU A 266 -33.59 21.48 33.80
CA LEU A 266 -34.94 21.98 33.50
C LEU A 266 -35.63 21.18 32.39
N VAL A 267 -34.86 20.80 31.37
CA VAL A 267 -35.35 20.08 30.17
C VAL A 267 -34.33 19.01 29.82
N ASN A 268 -34.78 17.75 29.73
CA ASN A 268 -33.97 16.64 29.21
C ASN A 268 -34.85 15.43 28.85
N PRO A 269 -35.42 15.39 27.64
CA PRO A 269 -36.27 14.29 27.19
C PRO A 269 -35.59 12.91 27.23
N ASN A 270 -34.26 12.85 27.08
CA ASN A 270 -33.49 11.60 27.15
C ASN A 270 -33.24 11.11 28.58
N ARG A 271 -33.29 12.01 29.57
CA ARG A 271 -33.07 11.71 30.99
C ARG A 271 -34.12 12.40 31.85
N PRO A 272 -35.39 11.98 31.75
CA PRO A 272 -36.48 12.55 32.54
C PRO A 272 -36.23 12.36 34.05
N ASP A 273 -35.49 11.34 34.43
CA ASP A 273 -35.06 11.06 35.81
C ASP A 273 -34.15 12.15 36.42
N LEU A 274 -33.59 13.05 35.61
CA LEU A 274 -32.76 14.16 36.06
C LEU A 274 -33.56 15.46 36.24
N LEU A 275 -34.80 15.56 35.75
CA LEU A 275 -35.59 16.80 35.80
C LEU A 275 -35.76 17.29 37.24
N GLY A 276 -35.48 18.59 37.47
CA GLY A 276 -35.53 19.22 38.78
C GLY A 276 -34.37 18.89 39.72
N LYS A 277 -33.54 17.88 39.41
CA LYS A 277 -32.39 17.52 40.24
C LYS A 277 -31.23 18.49 40.06
N LYS A 278 -30.45 18.64 41.13
CA LYS A 278 -29.16 19.31 41.09
C LYS A 278 -28.16 18.48 40.28
N ILE A 279 -27.29 19.17 39.57
CA ILE A 279 -26.33 18.62 38.63
C ILE A 279 -24.94 19.01 39.10
N SER A 280 -24.11 18.00 39.35
CA SER A 280 -22.69 18.13 39.66
C SER A 280 -21.85 18.13 38.39
N ASP A 281 -20.80 18.94 38.37
CA ASP A 281 -19.76 18.93 37.35
C ASP A 281 -18.72 17.82 37.57
N ASN A 282 -18.69 17.19 38.74
CA ASN A 282 -17.85 16.02 39.07
C ASN A 282 -18.31 14.73 38.40
N TYR A 283 -19.45 14.74 37.70
CA TYR A 283 -19.97 13.61 36.97
C TYR A 283 -18.98 13.12 35.91
N LYS A 284 -18.67 11.83 35.95
CA LYS A 284 -17.89 11.13 34.94
C LYS A 284 -18.82 10.42 33.97
N ASP A 285 -18.53 10.56 32.69
CA ASP A 285 -19.18 9.80 31.64
C ASP A 285 -18.75 8.32 31.67
N ALA A 286 -19.27 7.51 30.74
CA ALA A 286 -19.00 6.07 30.69
C ALA A 286 -17.52 5.68 30.47
N LYS A 287 -16.70 6.62 29.98
CA LYS A 287 -15.25 6.45 29.77
C LYS A 287 -14.43 7.22 30.82
N GLY A 288 -15.06 7.72 31.88
CA GLY A 288 -14.41 8.44 32.97
C GLY A 288 -14.20 9.94 32.74
N LYS A 289 -14.68 10.50 31.61
CA LYS A 289 -14.48 11.91 31.25
C LYS A 289 -15.42 12.82 32.02
N MET A 290 -14.89 13.86 32.66
CA MET A 290 -15.67 14.92 33.34
C MET A 290 -16.15 15.99 32.35
N PHE A 291 -17.00 15.61 31.40
CA PHE A 291 -17.38 16.47 30.28
C PHE A 291 -18.08 17.78 30.69
N ARG A 292 -18.72 17.82 31.86
CA ARG A 292 -19.37 19.03 32.40
C ARG A 292 -18.36 20.10 32.81
N ARG A 293 -17.18 19.72 33.30
CA ARG A 293 -16.10 20.68 33.58
C ARG A 293 -15.58 21.33 32.31
N GLU A 294 -15.39 20.55 31.24
CA GLU A 294 -15.01 21.08 29.91
C GLU A 294 -16.09 22.01 29.35
N MET A 295 -17.37 21.64 29.50
CA MET A 295 -18.51 22.49 29.14
C MET A 295 -18.45 23.84 29.87
N ILE A 296 -18.30 23.81 31.20
CA ILE A 296 -18.24 25.02 32.03
C ILE A 296 -17.03 25.88 31.65
N GLN A 297 -15.86 25.28 31.47
CA GLN A 297 -14.64 25.99 31.07
C GLN A 297 -14.81 26.69 29.70
N GLY A 298 -15.39 25.99 28.72
CA GLY A 298 -15.66 26.58 27.40
C GLY A 298 -16.64 27.75 27.49
N ILE A 299 -17.72 27.58 28.26
CA ILE A 299 -18.71 28.64 28.48
C ILE A 299 -18.09 29.86 29.18
N ARG A 300 -17.24 29.67 30.19
CA ARG A 300 -16.56 30.78 30.88
C ARG A 300 -15.62 31.55 29.96
N GLY A 301 -14.96 30.87 29.02
CA GLY A 301 -14.04 31.50 28.07
C GLY A 301 -14.75 32.22 26.92
N ASN A 302 -15.75 31.57 26.31
CA ASN A 302 -16.30 31.99 25.02
C ASN A 302 -17.83 32.21 25.02
N GLY A 303 -18.51 31.97 26.15
CA GLY A 303 -19.99 31.97 26.24
C GLY A 303 -20.65 30.70 25.67
N GLU A 304 -19.86 29.81 25.06
CA GLU A 304 -20.32 28.58 24.43
C GLU A 304 -19.22 27.49 24.45
N ALA A 305 -19.63 26.23 24.31
CA ALA A 305 -18.71 25.10 24.32
C ALA A 305 -19.18 23.98 23.38
N PHE A 306 -18.23 23.33 22.71
CA PHE A 306 -18.44 22.03 22.09
C PHE A 306 -17.72 20.97 22.90
N VAL A 307 -18.43 19.92 23.30
CA VAL A 307 -17.84 18.83 24.09
C VAL A 307 -18.26 17.48 23.53
N THR A 308 -17.28 16.61 23.32
CA THR A 308 -17.51 15.21 22.93
C THR A 308 -17.35 14.29 24.15
N TYR A 309 -18.31 13.41 24.39
CA TYR A 309 -18.38 12.53 25.57
C TYR A 309 -19.24 11.29 25.29
N HIS A 310 -19.21 10.30 26.18
CA HIS A 310 -19.98 9.06 26.03
C HIS A 310 -21.22 9.07 26.90
N TYR A 311 -22.40 8.97 26.30
CA TYR A 311 -23.66 9.14 27.00
C TYR A 311 -24.71 8.11 26.60
N LYS A 312 -25.68 7.88 27.50
CA LYS A 312 -26.82 7.00 27.25
C LYS A 312 -27.55 7.43 25.99
N LYS A 313 -27.72 6.51 25.04
CA LYS A 313 -28.48 6.72 23.81
C LYS A 313 -29.97 6.79 24.12
N PRO A 314 -30.73 7.59 23.39
CA PRO A 314 -32.16 7.69 23.64
C PRO A 314 -32.91 6.42 23.28
N GLY A 315 -33.94 6.09 24.06
CA GLY A 315 -34.75 4.89 23.86
C GLY A 315 -34.01 3.56 24.05
N SER A 316 -32.75 3.57 24.51
CA SER A 316 -31.96 2.35 24.76
C SER A 316 -31.09 2.49 26.01
N GLU A 317 -30.57 1.38 26.51
CA GLU A 317 -29.54 1.39 27.57
C GLU A 317 -28.11 1.51 27.03
N GLY A 318 -27.96 1.47 25.70
CA GLY A 318 -26.67 1.59 25.03
C GLY A 318 -26.00 2.93 25.28
N ILE A 319 -24.67 2.95 25.27
CA ILE A 319 -23.85 4.15 25.43
C ILE A 319 -23.23 4.47 24.07
N GLY A 320 -23.31 5.74 23.63
CA GLY A 320 -22.74 6.20 22.37
C GLY A 320 -21.86 7.42 22.55
N LYS A 321 -20.91 7.60 21.61
CA LYS A 321 -20.11 8.82 21.53
C LYS A 321 -20.99 9.96 21.02
N LYS A 322 -21.08 11.03 21.79
CA LYS A 322 -21.97 12.17 21.57
C LYS A 322 -21.17 13.47 21.52
N LEU A 323 -21.38 14.27 20.48
CA LEU A 323 -20.94 15.66 20.40
C LEU A 323 -22.11 16.55 20.84
N SER A 324 -21.90 17.47 21.77
CA SER A 324 -22.92 18.45 22.14
C SER A 324 -22.37 19.86 22.11
N TYR A 325 -23.23 20.78 21.70
CA TYR A 325 -23.02 22.21 21.74
C TYR A 325 -23.83 22.79 22.89
N PHE A 326 -23.18 23.65 23.68
CA PHE A 326 -23.74 24.29 24.84
C PHE A 326 -23.55 25.79 24.69
N LYS A 327 -24.61 26.56 24.92
CA LYS A 327 -24.55 28.02 24.89
C LYS A 327 -25.19 28.58 26.14
N TYR A 328 -24.48 29.51 26.78
CA TYR A 328 -25.00 30.22 27.92
C TYR A 328 -25.92 31.36 27.46
N TYR A 329 -27.08 31.43 28.08
CA TYR A 329 -28.10 32.44 27.90
C TYR A 329 -28.20 33.25 29.19
N PRO A 330 -27.50 34.41 29.26
CA PRO A 330 -27.31 35.14 30.52
C PRO A 330 -28.60 35.64 31.16
N GLU A 331 -29.58 36.05 30.34
CA GLU A 331 -30.83 36.67 30.81
C GLU A 331 -31.59 35.83 31.83
N TRP A 332 -31.54 34.50 31.70
CA TRP A 332 -32.17 33.56 32.63
C TRP A 332 -31.20 32.61 33.32
N GLU A 333 -29.89 32.86 33.16
CA GLU A 333 -28.83 31.98 33.68
C GLU A 333 -29.02 30.55 33.19
N TRP A 334 -29.38 30.40 31.91
CA TRP A 334 -29.64 29.09 31.31
C TRP A 334 -28.46 28.62 30.48
N ILE A 335 -28.19 27.32 30.48
CA ILE A 335 -27.39 26.69 29.42
C ILE A 335 -28.35 25.94 28.52
N VAL A 336 -28.47 26.37 27.27
CA VAL A 336 -29.25 25.68 26.24
C VAL A 336 -28.31 24.85 25.40
N ALA A 337 -28.64 23.58 25.22
CA ALA A 337 -27.77 22.65 24.55
C ALA A 337 -28.51 21.64 23.68
N LYS A 338 -27.81 21.17 22.65
CA LYS A 338 -28.21 20.09 21.76
C LYS A 338 -27.00 19.21 21.50
N GLY A 339 -27.21 17.94 21.19
CA GLY A 339 -26.10 17.10 20.73
C GLY A 339 -26.53 15.98 19.80
N ALA A 340 -25.55 15.53 19.01
CA ALA A 340 -25.67 14.46 18.03
C ALA A 340 -24.79 13.28 18.44
N TYR A 341 -25.29 12.06 18.21
CA TYR A 341 -24.48 10.84 18.36
C TYR A 341 -23.67 10.63 17.08
N LEU A 342 -22.42 10.24 17.23
CA LEU A 342 -21.47 10.11 16.12
C LEU A 342 -21.51 8.71 15.48
N ASP A 343 -22.59 7.96 15.65
CA ASP A 343 -22.73 6.59 15.14
C ASP A 343 -22.60 6.53 13.61
N SER A 344 -23.13 7.53 12.90
CA SER A 344 -23.01 7.60 11.43
C SER A 344 -21.60 7.96 10.96
N LEU A 345 -20.76 8.55 11.83
CA LEU A 345 -19.33 8.66 11.56
C LEU A 345 -18.67 7.29 11.72
N ASP A 346 -18.98 6.56 12.79
CA ASP A 346 -18.44 5.21 13.00
C ASP A 346 -18.80 4.27 11.84
N GLU A 347 -20.03 4.34 11.32
CA GLU A 347 -20.45 3.61 10.10
C GLU A 347 -19.60 3.99 8.87
N LYS A 348 -19.36 5.29 8.65
CA LYS A 348 -18.48 5.76 7.56
C LYS A 348 -17.05 5.27 7.74
N VAL A 349 -16.55 5.18 8.97
CA VAL A 349 -15.22 4.65 9.26
C VAL A 349 -15.14 3.18 8.92
N VAL A 350 -16.14 2.38 9.29
CA VAL A 350 -16.22 0.95 8.93
C VAL A 350 -16.23 0.80 7.40
N GLN A 351 -17.04 1.59 6.68
CA GLN A 351 -17.09 1.55 5.22
C GLN A 351 -15.75 1.93 4.58
N LEU A 352 -15.06 2.94 5.11
CA LEU A 352 -13.72 3.32 4.65
C LEU A 352 -12.72 2.17 4.87
N GLN A 353 -12.75 1.51 6.03
CA GLN A 353 -11.89 0.37 6.33
C GLN A 353 -12.15 -0.82 5.39
N GLU A 354 -13.41 -1.10 5.06
CA GLU A 354 -13.78 -2.14 4.09
C GLU A 354 -13.26 -1.80 2.69
N ASN A 355 -13.43 -0.55 2.25
CA ASN A 355 -12.90 -0.09 0.96
C ASN A 355 -11.38 -0.24 0.89
N LEU A 356 -10.66 0.16 1.94
CA LEU A 356 -9.21 -0.03 2.04
C LEU A 356 -8.83 -1.51 1.96
N ARG A 357 -9.53 -2.37 2.71
CA ARG A 357 -9.28 -3.81 2.70
C ARG A 357 -9.47 -4.39 1.31
N ASN A 358 -10.52 -3.98 0.61
CA ASN A 358 -10.80 -4.41 -0.75
C ASN A 358 -9.73 -3.91 -1.73
N GLU A 359 -9.30 -2.65 -1.61
CA GLU A 359 -8.23 -2.08 -2.45
C GLU A 359 -6.88 -2.77 -2.24
N ILE A 360 -6.51 -3.06 -0.98
CA ILE A 360 -5.32 -3.84 -0.63
C ILE A 360 -5.43 -5.27 -1.18
N ASN A 361 -6.55 -5.95 -0.98
CA ASN A 361 -6.75 -7.32 -1.47
C ASN A 361 -6.66 -7.39 -3.00
N ASN A 362 -7.29 -6.44 -3.71
CA ASN A 362 -7.21 -6.36 -5.17
C ASN A 362 -5.77 -6.10 -5.63
N THR A 363 -5.05 -5.21 -4.94
CA THR A 363 -3.64 -4.95 -5.21
C THR A 363 -2.81 -6.22 -5.05
N ILE A 364 -2.96 -6.94 -3.93
CA ILE A 364 -2.28 -8.22 -3.70
C ILE A 364 -2.61 -9.22 -4.82
N HIS A 365 -3.89 -9.34 -5.20
CA HIS A 365 -4.32 -10.23 -6.28
C HIS A 365 -3.64 -9.88 -7.61
N TYR A 366 -3.65 -8.62 -8.03
CA TYR A 366 -2.96 -8.17 -9.24
C TYR A 366 -1.46 -8.41 -9.19
N PHE A 367 -0.81 -8.19 -8.05
CA PHE A 367 0.62 -8.47 -7.86
C PHE A 367 0.94 -9.97 -8.00
N VAL A 368 0.13 -10.85 -7.42
CA VAL A 368 0.29 -12.31 -7.56
C VAL A 368 0.16 -12.74 -9.02
N VAL A 369 -0.89 -12.28 -9.71
CA VAL A 369 -1.09 -12.56 -11.14
C VAL A 369 0.09 -12.05 -11.97
N PHE A 370 0.58 -10.84 -11.69
CA PHE A 370 1.72 -10.25 -12.37
C PHE A 370 3.01 -11.07 -12.17
N ILE A 371 3.29 -11.54 -10.96
CA ILE A 371 4.44 -12.42 -10.66
C ILE A 371 4.33 -13.73 -11.44
N ILE A 372 3.13 -14.32 -11.54
CA ILE A 372 2.91 -15.55 -12.30
C ILE A 372 3.18 -15.33 -13.79
N ILE A 373 2.65 -14.25 -14.38
CA ILE A 373 2.87 -13.92 -15.80
C ILE A 373 4.35 -13.71 -16.09
N ILE A 374 5.04 -12.91 -15.25
CA ILE A 374 6.48 -12.71 -15.34
C ILE A 374 7.21 -14.05 -15.25
N GLY A 375 6.86 -14.90 -14.27
CA GLY A 375 7.46 -16.21 -14.11
C GLY A 375 7.34 -17.07 -15.37
N ILE A 376 6.17 -17.09 -16.01
CA ILE A 376 5.94 -17.81 -17.28
C ILE A 376 6.81 -17.22 -18.40
N VAL A 377 6.88 -15.89 -18.53
CA VAL A 377 7.73 -15.23 -19.54
C VAL A 377 9.20 -15.60 -19.35
N PHE A 378 9.69 -15.62 -18.11
CA PHE A 378 11.07 -16.04 -17.82
C PHE A 378 11.30 -17.53 -18.11
N LEU A 379 10.37 -18.41 -17.77
CA LEU A 379 10.48 -19.83 -18.12
C LEU A 379 10.57 -20.03 -19.64
N CYS A 380 9.71 -19.36 -20.40
CA CYS A 380 9.76 -19.37 -21.86
C CYS A 380 11.10 -18.82 -22.39
N MET A 381 11.53 -17.65 -21.91
CA MET A 381 12.78 -17.03 -22.31
C MET A 381 13.98 -17.93 -21.99
N GLY A 382 14.01 -18.52 -20.79
CA GLY A 382 15.04 -19.47 -20.36
C GLY A 382 15.10 -20.72 -21.25
N TYR A 383 13.93 -21.25 -21.66
CA TYR A 383 13.85 -22.37 -22.61
C TYR A 383 14.44 -22.02 -23.98
N PHE A 384 14.04 -20.87 -24.56
CA PHE A 384 14.56 -20.44 -25.86
C PHE A 384 16.05 -20.11 -25.80
N PHE A 385 16.50 -19.45 -24.72
CA PHE A 385 17.90 -19.14 -24.49
C PHE A 385 18.74 -20.42 -24.35
N SER A 386 18.26 -21.41 -23.61
CA SER A 386 18.92 -22.72 -23.47
C SER A 386 19.06 -23.43 -24.83
N LYS A 387 18.01 -23.41 -25.66
CA LYS A 387 18.07 -23.93 -27.04
C LYS A 387 19.11 -23.19 -27.89
N GLY A 388 19.13 -21.86 -27.80
CA GLY A 388 20.09 -21.02 -28.51
C GLY A 388 21.54 -21.34 -28.15
N ILE A 389 21.86 -21.37 -26.85
CA ILE A 389 23.19 -21.74 -26.34
C ILE A 389 23.60 -23.13 -26.81
N ASN A 390 22.70 -24.12 -26.71
CA ASN A 390 23.02 -25.49 -27.07
C ASN A 390 23.34 -25.62 -28.57
N SER A 391 22.64 -24.88 -29.43
CA SER A 391 22.93 -24.84 -30.87
C SER A 391 24.32 -24.26 -31.16
N ILE A 392 24.66 -23.13 -30.51
CA ILE A 392 25.99 -22.50 -30.63
C ILE A 392 27.08 -23.48 -30.17
N PHE A 393 26.88 -24.13 -29.02
CA PHE A 393 27.84 -25.07 -28.45
C PHE A 393 28.05 -26.31 -29.35
N GLN A 394 26.97 -26.86 -29.93
CA GLN A 394 27.08 -27.95 -30.90
C GLN A 394 27.87 -27.53 -32.14
N GLY A 395 27.66 -26.29 -32.63
CA GLY A 395 28.45 -25.72 -33.72
C GLY A 395 29.94 -25.69 -33.40
N TYR A 396 30.31 -25.15 -32.22
CA TYR A 396 31.70 -25.12 -31.76
C TYR A 396 32.32 -26.53 -31.67
N LYS A 397 31.59 -27.49 -31.09
CA LYS A 397 32.08 -28.87 -30.94
C LYS A 397 32.31 -29.55 -32.29
N LYS A 398 31.46 -29.29 -33.28
CA LYS A 398 31.62 -29.80 -34.64
C LYS A 398 32.89 -29.26 -35.30
N THR A 399 33.10 -27.94 -35.24
CA THR A 399 34.30 -27.31 -35.81
C THR A 399 35.59 -27.84 -35.20
N GLN A 400 35.62 -28.08 -33.88
CA GLN A 400 36.79 -28.70 -33.23
C GLN A 400 37.08 -30.11 -33.74
N ASN A 401 36.04 -30.94 -33.91
CA ASN A 401 36.23 -32.30 -34.43
C ASN A 401 36.73 -32.29 -35.88
N ASP A 402 36.17 -31.43 -36.73
CA ASP A 402 36.58 -31.31 -38.14
C ASP A 402 38.07 -30.93 -38.26
N GLN A 403 38.54 -30.00 -37.41
CA GLN A 403 39.96 -29.62 -37.35
C GLN A 403 40.87 -30.78 -36.90
N GLN A 404 40.41 -31.59 -35.95
CA GLN A 404 41.16 -32.75 -35.47
C GLN A 404 41.30 -33.82 -36.56
N ASP A 405 40.24 -34.09 -37.31
CA ASP A 405 40.24 -35.06 -38.40
C ASP A 405 41.14 -34.62 -39.56
N GLU A 406 41.14 -33.33 -39.89
CA GLU A 406 42.03 -32.75 -40.90
C GLU A 406 43.51 -32.92 -40.51
N LEU A 407 43.84 -32.62 -39.26
CA LEU A 407 45.20 -32.76 -38.73
C LEU A 407 45.71 -34.21 -38.83
N VAL A 408 44.86 -35.19 -38.53
CA VAL A 408 45.19 -36.62 -38.65
C VAL A 408 45.49 -36.99 -40.10
N ARG A 409 44.69 -36.52 -41.08
CA ARG A 409 44.89 -36.80 -42.50
C ARG A 409 46.19 -36.20 -43.03
N VAL A 410 46.47 -34.94 -42.70
CA VAL A 410 47.70 -34.25 -43.14
C VAL A 410 48.94 -34.97 -42.61
N ASN A 411 48.92 -35.39 -41.35
CA ASN A 411 50.02 -36.15 -40.75
C ASN A 411 50.27 -37.50 -41.46
N ALA A 412 49.21 -38.21 -41.84
CA ALA A 412 49.34 -39.48 -42.57
C ALA A 412 49.98 -39.28 -43.96
N ALA A 413 49.58 -38.25 -44.69
CA ALA A 413 50.13 -37.95 -46.02
C ALA A 413 51.61 -37.55 -45.97
N LEU A 414 52.02 -36.78 -44.95
CA LEU A 414 53.43 -36.42 -44.73
C LEU A 414 54.30 -37.65 -44.47
N LYS A 415 53.80 -38.62 -43.69
CA LYS A 415 54.53 -39.85 -43.36
C LYS A 415 54.84 -40.70 -44.60
N ILE A 416 53.90 -40.82 -45.54
CA ILE A 416 54.12 -41.57 -46.79
C ILE A 416 55.21 -40.87 -47.62
N LYS A 417 55.08 -39.56 -47.86
CA LYS A 417 56.08 -38.79 -48.63
C LYS A 417 57.49 -38.87 -48.04
N ALA A 418 57.63 -38.94 -46.72
CA ALA A 418 58.94 -39.02 -46.07
C ALA A 418 59.61 -40.40 -46.20
N THR A 419 58.86 -41.49 -46.46
CA THR A 419 59.38 -42.86 -46.32
C THR A 419 59.54 -43.63 -47.63
N THR A 420 58.89 -43.21 -48.71
CA THR A 420 58.89 -43.93 -50.00
C THR A 420 59.60 -43.14 -51.12
N ASP A 421 60.15 -43.84 -52.10
CA ASP A 421 60.64 -43.30 -53.37
C ASP A 421 59.46 -42.90 -54.26
N PRO A 422 59.42 -41.67 -54.82
CA PRO A 422 58.26 -41.17 -55.56
C PRO A 422 58.00 -41.88 -56.89
N LEU A 423 59.01 -42.54 -57.49
CA LEU A 423 58.84 -43.25 -58.76
C LEU A 423 58.39 -44.70 -58.56
N THR A 424 59.09 -45.42 -57.69
CA THR A 424 58.91 -46.87 -57.52
C THR A 424 57.98 -47.25 -56.38
N THR A 425 57.63 -46.29 -55.50
CA THR A 425 56.87 -46.49 -54.24
C THR A 425 57.53 -47.44 -53.23
N LEU A 426 58.71 -47.98 -53.54
CA LEU A 426 59.56 -48.70 -52.60
C LEU A 426 60.01 -47.77 -51.48
N TYR A 427 60.54 -48.32 -50.41
CA TYR A 427 61.18 -47.50 -49.40
C TYR A 427 62.33 -46.70 -50.01
N ASN A 428 62.47 -45.45 -49.58
CA ASN A 428 63.61 -44.63 -49.99
C ASN A 428 64.86 -44.99 -49.20
N ARG A 429 66.01 -44.49 -49.65
CA ARG A 429 67.31 -44.69 -48.99
C ARG A 429 67.32 -44.29 -47.51
N GLU A 430 66.62 -43.22 -47.14
CA GLU A 430 66.60 -42.73 -45.76
C GLU A 430 65.85 -43.71 -44.84
N TYR A 431 64.66 -44.16 -45.25
CA TYR A 431 63.90 -45.16 -44.51
C TYR A 431 64.63 -46.50 -44.45
N PHE A 432 65.26 -46.93 -45.54
CA PHE A 432 66.08 -48.14 -45.55
C PHE A 432 67.21 -48.07 -44.52
N ASN A 433 67.93 -46.95 -44.45
CA ASN A 433 68.99 -46.75 -43.46
C ASN A 433 68.49 -46.87 -42.02
N HIS A 434 67.30 -46.32 -41.75
CA HIS A 434 66.66 -46.45 -40.44
C HIS A 434 66.36 -47.92 -40.12
N CYS A 435 65.78 -48.66 -41.06
CA CYS A 435 65.49 -50.07 -40.88
C CYS A 435 66.74 -50.94 -40.74
N LEU A 436 67.77 -50.68 -41.57
CA LEU A 436 69.06 -51.36 -41.50
C LEU A 436 69.69 -51.22 -40.12
N LYS A 437 69.68 -50.01 -39.55
CA LYS A 437 70.17 -49.77 -38.19
C LYS A 437 69.41 -50.63 -37.17
N ASN A 438 68.09 -50.69 -37.27
CA ASN A 438 67.26 -51.46 -36.33
C ASN A 438 67.49 -52.96 -36.45
N GLU A 439 67.57 -53.49 -37.67
CA GLU A 439 67.80 -54.93 -37.90
C GLU A 439 69.23 -55.35 -37.56
N MET A 440 70.23 -54.48 -37.75
CA MET A 440 71.59 -54.74 -37.26
C MET A 440 71.63 -54.83 -35.73
N GLU A 441 70.94 -53.94 -35.01
CA GLU A 441 70.84 -54.01 -33.55
C GLU A 441 70.06 -55.26 -33.08
N ARG A 442 69.01 -55.64 -33.82
CA ARG A 442 68.26 -56.88 -33.57
C ARG A 442 69.13 -58.12 -33.77
N SER A 443 69.86 -58.20 -34.89
CA SER A 443 70.78 -59.28 -35.20
C SER A 443 71.90 -59.40 -34.15
N LYS A 444 72.50 -58.27 -33.73
CA LYS A 444 73.49 -58.25 -32.63
C LYS A 444 72.93 -58.80 -31.33
N ARG A 445 71.67 -58.47 -31.00
CA ARG A 445 71.03 -58.87 -29.74
C ARG A 445 70.67 -60.35 -29.71
N TYR A 446 70.10 -60.87 -30.79
CA TYR A 446 69.53 -62.21 -30.82
C TYR A 446 70.41 -63.25 -31.54
N GLY A 447 71.52 -62.82 -32.15
CA GLY A 447 72.42 -63.69 -32.91
C GLY A 447 71.79 -64.23 -34.20
N THR A 448 70.75 -63.58 -34.72
CA THR A 448 70.08 -63.98 -35.97
C THR A 448 70.88 -63.54 -37.18
N SER A 449 70.93 -64.35 -38.24
CA SER A 449 71.56 -63.97 -39.50
C SER A 449 70.85 -62.75 -40.11
N LEU A 450 71.60 -61.86 -40.74
CA LEU A 450 71.08 -60.71 -41.45
C LEU A 450 71.84 -60.61 -42.75
N SER A 451 71.17 -60.62 -43.90
CA SER A 451 71.84 -60.52 -45.19
C SER A 451 71.42 -59.28 -45.96
N LEU A 452 72.32 -58.82 -46.81
CA LEU A 452 72.15 -57.66 -47.65
C LEU A 452 72.39 -58.05 -49.10
N ILE A 453 71.49 -57.61 -49.98
CA ILE A 453 71.63 -57.72 -51.42
C ILE A 453 71.62 -56.31 -51.98
N VAL A 454 72.70 -55.89 -52.63
CA VAL A 454 72.70 -54.70 -53.47
C VAL A 454 72.70 -55.17 -54.92
N PHE A 455 71.80 -54.64 -55.73
CA PHE A 455 71.74 -55.00 -57.14
C PHE A 455 71.44 -53.81 -58.03
N ASP A 456 71.91 -53.91 -59.26
CA ASP A 456 71.89 -52.83 -60.23
C ASP A 456 71.55 -53.38 -61.61
N ILE A 457 70.77 -52.60 -62.36
CA ILE A 457 70.35 -52.96 -63.71
C ILE A 457 71.53 -52.84 -64.67
N ASP A 458 71.90 -53.98 -65.27
CA ASP A 458 73.03 -54.06 -66.17
C ASP A 458 72.82 -53.20 -67.42
N ARG A 459 73.75 -52.26 -67.64
CA ARG A 459 73.76 -51.35 -68.79
C ARG A 459 72.50 -50.46 -68.84
N PHE A 460 71.94 -50.07 -67.69
CA PHE A 460 70.74 -49.21 -67.63
C PHE A 460 70.89 -47.88 -68.40
N LYS A 461 72.07 -47.26 -68.39
CA LYS A 461 72.35 -46.09 -69.23
C LYS A 461 72.05 -46.35 -70.72
N LYS A 462 72.39 -47.53 -71.24
CA LYS A 462 72.06 -47.92 -72.62
C LYS A 462 70.54 -48.04 -72.83
N VAL A 463 69.80 -48.53 -71.82
CA VAL A 463 68.33 -48.56 -71.86
C VAL A 463 67.78 -47.15 -71.98
N ASN A 464 68.23 -46.22 -71.14
CA ASN A 464 67.83 -44.81 -71.21
C ASN A 464 68.22 -44.15 -72.54
N ASP A 465 69.46 -44.34 -72.99
CA ASP A 465 69.97 -43.74 -74.23
C ASP A 465 69.24 -44.28 -75.48
N THR A 466 68.72 -45.52 -75.43
CA THR A 466 68.04 -46.17 -76.56
C THR A 466 66.52 -45.94 -76.56
N PHE A 467 65.87 -46.00 -75.40
CA PHE A 467 64.41 -46.00 -75.27
C PHE A 467 63.84 -44.77 -74.57
N GLY A 468 64.71 -43.84 -74.13
CA GLY A 468 64.34 -42.64 -73.39
C GLY A 468 64.11 -42.90 -71.89
N HIS A 469 64.24 -41.84 -71.09
CA HIS A 469 64.14 -41.90 -69.63
C HIS A 469 62.79 -42.42 -69.13
N LEU A 470 61.67 -42.11 -69.79
CA LEU A 470 60.34 -42.61 -69.40
C LEU A 470 60.23 -44.14 -69.52
N SER A 471 60.89 -44.71 -70.53
CA SER A 471 60.96 -46.17 -70.69
C SER A 471 61.85 -46.80 -69.62
N GLY A 472 62.95 -46.13 -69.26
CA GLY A 472 63.78 -46.53 -68.12
C GLY A 472 63.03 -46.48 -66.79
N ASP A 473 62.25 -45.43 -66.55
CA ASP A 473 61.37 -45.31 -65.39
C ASP A 473 60.35 -46.44 -65.32
N THR A 474 59.76 -46.81 -66.46
CA THR A 474 58.85 -47.96 -66.56
C THR A 474 59.56 -49.26 -66.18
N VAL A 475 60.80 -49.47 -66.64
CA VAL A 475 61.61 -50.64 -66.25
C VAL A 475 61.88 -50.65 -64.74
N LEU A 476 62.16 -49.51 -64.13
CA LEU A 476 62.38 -49.40 -62.68
C LEU A 476 61.11 -49.74 -61.89
N ILE A 477 59.94 -49.28 -62.35
CA ILE A 477 58.63 -49.60 -61.74
C ILE A 477 58.33 -51.09 -61.87
N GLU A 478 58.46 -51.67 -63.07
CA GLU A 478 58.22 -53.09 -63.32
C GLU A 478 59.16 -53.98 -62.50
N LEU A 479 60.44 -53.61 -62.42
CA LEU A 479 61.42 -54.31 -61.60
C LEU A 479 61.06 -54.25 -60.10
N SER A 480 60.57 -53.10 -59.63
CA SER A 480 60.12 -52.92 -58.26
C SER A 480 58.96 -53.84 -57.92
N PHE A 481 57.93 -53.90 -58.78
CA PHE A 481 56.80 -54.82 -58.62
C PHE A 481 57.23 -56.28 -58.67
N LEU A 482 58.11 -56.63 -59.60
CA LEU A 482 58.63 -57.99 -59.72
C LEU A 482 59.35 -58.40 -58.43
N CYS A 483 60.25 -57.57 -57.92
CA CYS A 483 60.95 -57.84 -56.67
C CYS A 483 60.00 -57.93 -55.46
N LEU A 484 59.04 -56.99 -55.33
CA LEU A 484 58.02 -57.02 -54.27
C LEU A 484 57.20 -58.31 -54.27
N SER A 485 56.92 -58.89 -55.44
CA SER A 485 56.14 -60.14 -55.55
C SER A 485 56.89 -61.39 -55.07
N ILE A 486 58.20 -61.28 -54.80
CA ILE A 486 59.08 -62.42 -54.51
C ILE A 486 59.73 -62.30 -53.12
N ILE A 487 59.97 -61.08 -52.63
CA ILE A 487 60.49 -60.85 -51.27
C ILE A 487 59.44 -61.22 -50.21
N ARG A 488 59.88 -61.46 -48.97
CA ARG A 488 58.99 -61.72 -47.83
C ARG A 488 58.50 -60.41 -47.20
N ASP A 489 57.40 -60.46 -46.44
CA ASP A 489 56.92 -59.30 -45.66
C ASP A 489 57.95 -58.76 -44.67
N SER A 490 58.88 -59.62 -44.21
CA SER A 490 59.98 -59.24 -43.33
C SER A 490 61.17 -58.60 -44.05
N ASP A 491 61.26 -58.77 -45.37
CA ASP A 491 62.34 -58.24 -46.17
C ASP A 491 62.07 -56.77 -46.52
N ILE A 492 63.12 -55.96 -46.56
CA ILE A 492 62.99 -54.53 -46.83
C ILE A 492 63.64 -54.26 -48.16
N LEU A 493 62.81 -54.03 -49.17
CA LEU A 493 63.24 -53.59 -50.49
C LEU A 493 63.16 -52.07 -50.57
N ALA A 494 64.27 -51.46 -50.95
CA ALA A 494 64.38 -50.03 -51.17
C ALA A 494 65.05 -49.72 -52.49
N ARG A 495 64.71 -48.56 -53.07
CA ARG A 495 65.48 -47.97 -54.15
C ARG A 495 66.63 -47.18 -53.52
N TRP A 496 67.86 -47.63 -53.76
CA TRP A 496 69.06 -47.05 -53.15
C TRP A 496 69.47 -45.75 -53.85
N GLY A 497 69.34 -45.70 -55.18
CA GLY A 497 69.53 -44.50 -55.99
C GLY A 497 69.63 -44.83 -57.48
N GLY A 498 69.06 -44.00 -58.36
CA GLY A 498 69.10 -44.25 -59.81
C GLY A 498 68.51 -45.62 -60.18
N GLU A 499 69.34 -46.52 -60.70
CA GLU A 499 69.04 -47.90 -61.06
C GLU A 499 69.47 -48.95 -60.02
N GLU A 500 69.92 -48.50 -58.85
CA GLU A 500 70.39 -49.35 -57.76
C GLU A 500 69.27 -49.63 -56.75
N PHE A 501 69.14 -50.89 -56.39
CA PHE A 501 68.18 -51.40 -55.43
C PHE A 501 68.90 -52.17 -54.34
N ILE A 502 68.30 -52.16 -53.15
CA ILE A 502 68.85 -52.81 -51.98
C ILE A 502 67.78 -53.60 -51.26
N ILE A 503 68.08 -54.83 -50.89
CA ILE A 503 67.22 -55.71 -50.10
C ILE A 503 67.95 -56.04 -48.81
N LEU A 504 67.30 -55.71 -47.69
CA LEU A 504 67.66 -56.23 -46.38
C LEU A 504 66.81 -57.46 -46.10
N ALA A 505 67.46 -58.59 -45.83
CA ALA A 505 66.80 -59.86 -45.56
C ALA A 505 67.16 -60.34 -44.14
N PRO A 506 66.34 -60.02 -43.12
CA PRO A 506 66.49 -60.55 -41.77
C PRO A 506 66.32 -62.08 -41.76
N GLU A 507 67.03 -62.74 -40.85
CA GLU A 507 66.94 -64.18 -40.58
C GLU A 507 67.24 -65.05 -41.82
N ASN A 508 68.07 -64.54 -42.73
CA ASN A 508 68.45 -65.21 -43.98
C ASN A 508 69.97 -65.40 -44.04
N ALA A 509 70.46 -66.61 -43.73
CA ALA A 509 71.89 -66.94 -43.72
C ALA A 509 72.45 -67.19 -45.13
N LYS A 510 73.79 -67.22 -45.28
CA LYS A 510 74.49 -67.47 -46.56
C LYS A 510 73.91 -68.61 -47.41
N MET A 511 73.59 -69.75 -46.79
CA MET A 511 73.05 -70.93 -47.49
C MET A 511 71.70 -70.68 -48.17
N ALA A 512 70.94 -69.68 -47.71
CA ALA A 512 69.60 -69.35 -48.23
C ALA A 512 69.58 -68.04 -49.04
N ILE A 513 70.42 -67.06 -48.73
CA ILE A 513 70.42 -65.76 -49.43
C ILE A 513 70.99 -65.83 -50.85
N VAL A 514 72.03 -66.63 -51.10
CA VAL A 514 72.62 -66.75 -52.45
C VAL A 514 71.65 -67.43 -53.42
N PRO A 515 70.99 -68.55 -53.08
CA PRO A 515 69.91 -69.10 -53.90
C PRO A 515 68.76 -68.11 -54.14
N PHE A 516 68.41 -67.29 -53.14
CA PHE A 516 67.38 -66.25 -53.29
C PHE A 516 67.79 -65.16 -54.27
N ALA A 517 69.01 -64.64 -54.18
CA ALA A 517 69.55 -63.68 -55.14
C ALA A 517 69.63 -64.27 -56.56
N GLU A 518 70.02 -65.55 -56.71
CA GLU A 518 70.03 -66.22 -58.01
C GLU A 518 68.61 -66.43 -58.57
N LYS A 519 67.63 -66.68 -57.70
CA LYS A 519 66.22 -66.74 -58.08
C LYS A 519 65.74 -65.39 -58.60
N LEU A 520 66.04 -64.28 -57.89
CA LEU A 520 65.73 -62.93 -58.34
C LEU A 520 66.39 -62.65 -59.70
N ARG A 521 67.69 -62.91 -59.83
CA ARG A 521 68.45 -62.72 -61.07
C ARG A 521 67.82 -63.46 -62.25
N LYS A 522 67.52 -64.75 -62.10
CA LYS A 522 66.91 -65.58 -63.16
C LYS A 522 65.49 -65.13 -63.50
N LEU A 523 64.73 -64.64 -62.52
CA LEU A 523 63.39 -64.11 -62.76
C LEU A 523 63.44 -62.81 -63.55
N ILE A 524 64.35 -61.90 -63.17
CA ILE A 524 64.58 -60.65 -63.90
C ILE A 524 65.06 -60.92 -65.33
N GLU A 525 66.04 -61.81 -65.51
CA GLU A 525 66.58 -62.18 -66.83
C GLU A 525 65.51 -62.75 -67.79
N LYS A 526 64.49 -63.44 -67.24
CA LYS A 526 63.39 -64.06 -67.98
C LYS A 526 62.15 -63.16 -68.09
N TYR A 527 62.08 -62.08 -67.31
CA TYR A 527 60.91 -61.22 -67.26
C TYR A 527 60.80 -60.42 -68.57
N SER A 528 59.58 -60.37 -69.12
CA SER A 528 59.31 -59.63 -70.34
C SER A 528 58.98 -58.18 -69.98
N PHE A 529 60.02 -57.35 -69.85
CA PHE A 529 59.87 -55.92 -69.63
C PHE A 529 59.19 -55.23 -70.83
N SER A 530 58.43 -54.16 -70.56
CA SER A 530 57.67 -53.43 -71.60
C SER A 530 58.53 -52.91 -72.77
N ILE A 531 59.83 -52.71 -72.55
CA ILE A 531 60.78 -52.27 -73.58
C ILE A 531 61.19 -53.37 -74.58
N LYS A 532 60.61 -54.59 -74.46
CA LYS A 532 60.84 -55.75 -75.35
C LYS A 532 62.32 -56.09 -75.59
N THR A 533 63.17 -55.72 -74.64
CA THR A 533 64.61 -56.00 -74.61
C THR A 533 64.91 -56.73 -73.32
N GLN A 534 65.84 -57.67 -73.36
CA GLN A 534 66.26 -58.39 -72.17
C GLN A 534 66.97 -57.45 -71.20
N VAL A 535 66.42 -57.32 -70.00
CA VAL A 535 67.02 -56.60 -68.88
C VAL A 535 67.63 -57.63 -67.94
N THR A 536 68.86 -57.38 -67.52
CA THR A 536 69.57 -58.25 -66.56
C THR A 536 70.04 -57.39 -65.40
N CYS A 537 70.32 -58.02 -64.26
CA CYS A 537 70.85 -57.33 -63.10
C CYS A 537 72.08 -58.07 -62.57
N SER A 538 73.04 -57.32 -62.08
CA SER A 538 74.16 -57.84 -61.31
C SER A 538 73.84 -57.71 -59.82
N PHE A 539 74.22 -58.70 -59.02
CA PHE A 539 73.90 -58.77 -57.59
C PHE A 539 75.16 -58.94 -56.76
N GLY A 540 75.34 -58.06 -55.78
CA GLY A 540 76.28 -58.19 -54.69
C GLY A 540 75.56 -58.63 -53.43
N VAL A 541 75.96 -59.78 -52.89
CA VAL A 541 75.31 -60.38 -51.72
C VAL A 541 76.33 -60.51 -50.61
N THR A 542 75.93 -60.18 -49.39
CA THR A 542 76.77 -60.41 -48.23
C THR A 542 75.93 -60.67 -46.98
N GLU A 543 76.51 -61.37 -46.01
CA GLU A 543 75.90 -61.65 -44.72
C GLU A 543 76.58 -60.81 -43.64
N TYR A 544 75.80 -60.27 -42.71
CA TYR A 544 76.24 -59.38 -41.64
C TYR A 544 77.29 -60.08 -40.77
N ILE A 545 78.44 -59.45 -40.60
CA ILE A 545 79.52 -59.93 -39.74
C ILE A 545 79.39 -59.27 -38.37
N ALA A 546 79.46 -60.07 -37.31
CA ALA A 546 79.34 -59.56 -35.95
C ALA A 546 80.30 -58.39 -35.69
N ARG A 547 79.74 -57.26 -35.24
CA ARG A 547 80.44 -56.01 -34.89
C ARG A 547 80.97 -55.17 -36.07
N GLU A 548 80.64 -55.49 -37.31
CA GLU A 548 80.92 -54.54 -38.41
C GLU A 548 79.96 -53.34 -38.38
N THR A 549 80.41 -52.21 -38.93
CA THR A 549 79.58 -51.00 -39.03
C THR A 549 78.59 -51.12 -40.18
N LYS A 550 77.58 -50.26 -40.19
CA LYS A 550 76.58 -50.18 -41.29
C LYS A 550 77.25 -49.94 -42.63
N ASP A 551 78.23 -49.04 -42.65
CA ASP A 551 78.93 -48.64 -43.87
C ASP A 551 79.85 -49.75 -44.36
N ASP A 552 80.48 -50.51 -43.45
CA ASP A 552 81.24 -51.72 -43.81
C ASP A 552 80.34 -52.78 -44.46
N PHE A 553 79.16 -53.03 -43.86
CA PHE A 553 78.21 -54.02 -44.36
C PHE A 553 77.70 -53.71 -45.77
N ILE A 554 77.33 -52.45 -46.03
CA ILE A 554 76.93 -51.98 -47.35
C ILE A 554 78.11 -52.05 -48.33
N ASN A 555 79.28 -51.55 -47.93
CA ASN A 555 80.47 -51.53 -48.79
C ASN A 555 80.90 -52.94 -49.22
N ARG A 556 80.74 -53.97 -48.37
CA ARG A 556 81.00 -55.37 -48.77
C ARG A 556 80.02 -55.85 -49.85
N ALA A 557 78.74 -55.51 -49.74
CA ALA A 557 77.76 -55.82 -50.78
C ALA A 557 78.06 -55.06 -52.08
N ASP A 558 78.47 -53.79 -52.01
CA ASP A 558 78.88 -52.99 -53.17
C ASP A 558 80.12 -53.56 -53.85
N GLN A 559 81.12 -54.00 -53.09
CA GLN A 559 82.31 -54.66 -53.65
C GLN A 559 81.96 -55.97 -54.35
N ALA A 560 81.04 -56.75 -53.78
CA ALA A 560 80.52 -57.96 -54.43
C ALA A 560 79.79 -57.61 -55.74
N LEU A 561 78.95 -56.58 -55.74
CA LEU A 561 78.24 -56.09 -56.93
C LEU A 561 79.22 -55.60 -58.00
N PHE A 562 80.24 -54.86 -57.61
CA PHE A 562 81.28 -54.38 -58.51
C PHE A 562 82.02 -55.55 -59.19
N LYS A 563 82.37 -56.59 -58.43
CA LYS A 563 82.98 -57.81 -58.98
C LYS A 563 82.01 -58.56 -59.90
N ALA A 564 80.71 -58.54 -59.60
CA ALA A 564 79.68 -59.14 -60.46
C ALA A 564 79.65 -58.44 -61.83
N LYS A 565 79.70 -57.11 -61.82
CA LYS A 565 79.76 -56.27 -63.03
C LYS A 565 81.05 -56.50 -63.84
N GLN A 566 82.22 -56.58 -63.18
CA GLN A 566 83.51 -56.78 -63.87
C GLN A 566 83.65 -58.15 -64.52
N SER A 567 83.13 -59.20 -63.87
CA SER A 567 83.33 -60.57 -64.36
C SER A 567 82.37 -60.98 -65.48
N GLY A 568 81.58 -60.05 -66.03
CA GLY A 568 80.71 -60.31 -67.18
C GLY A 568 79.23 -59.98 -66.97
N ARG A 569 78.85 -59.38 -65.83
CA ARG A 569 77.45 -58.99 -65.49
C ARG A 569 76.49 -60.19 -65.37
N ASN A 570 75.20 -59.91 -65.13
CA ASN A 570 74.12 -60.89 -65.00
C ASN A 570 74.48 -62.08 -64.12
N LYS A 571 74.94 -61.80 -62.89
CA LYS A 571 75.38 -62.83 -61.95
C LYS A 571 75.26 -62.38 -60.51
N VAL A 572 75.29 -63.35 -59.61
CA VAL A 572 75.41 -63.14 -58.18
C VAL A 572 76.85 -63.36 -57.74
N ILE A 573 77.41 -62.42 -56.99
CA ILE A 573 78.64 -62.62 -56.24
C ILE A 573 78.34 -62.46 -54.76
N PHE A 574 78.82 -63.43 -53.98
CA PHE A 574 78.76 -63.39 -52.52
C PHE A 574 80.13 -63.04 -51.95
N PHE A 575 80.19 -62.07 -51.05
CA PHE A 575 81.37 -61.74 -50.24
C PHE A 575 81.16 -62.11 -48.78
#